data_AF-A0A7S0A3C7-F1
#
_entry.id   AF-A0A7S0A3C7-F1
#
_cell.length_a   1.000
_cell.length_b   1.000
_cell.length_c   1.000
_cell.angle_alpha   90.00
_cell.angle_beta   90.00
_cell.angle_gamma   90.00
#
_symmetry.space_group_name_H-M   'P 1'
#
loop_
_entity.id
_entity.type
_entity.pdbx_description
1 polymer ?
#
loop_
_entity_poly.entity_id
_entity_poly.type
_entity_poly.pdbx_seq_one_letter_code
_entity_poly.pdbx_strand_id
1 'polypeptide(L)'
;GTNLLLSLIKASLHARVLDRLDVGFSLFWKHAPLDQVLAGRHDNKDNFRKVVAVAMVRNPLSLFTHYVGWSEKHMCGKTWPKVSGSMLSEHCGPFKPKVWSWDGDGQYRVEAADVAELWNADTNAYLRLLPQMGFRHTLVLRFEDLLGNATQAMGRVARLLDLPEPAGVRLPDGPQGPMTLHGRAPSLHEFQARTYLAQYDARTLAIACSRLDLGLMRELQYTDCDRVAPYRSKAVGHARPCWTAAILCAAVFRALRAHSNS
;
A
#
# COMPACT_ATOMS: atom_id res chain seq x y z
N GLY A 1 -8.39 -2.49 0.40
CA GLY A 1 -7.08 -2.84 0.99
C GLY A 1 -7.14 -2.95 2.49
N THR A 2 -6.69 -1.92 3.21
CA THR A 2 -6.45 -1.98 4.67
C THR A 2 -7.65 -2.46 5.47
N ASN A 3 -8.85 -1.93 5.23
CA ASN A 3 -10.05 -2.38 5.95
C ASN A 3 -10.35 -3.88 5.75
N LEU A 4 -10.05 -4.45 4.58
CA LEU A 4 -10.18 -5.89 4.36
C LEU A 4 -9.20 -6.65 5.25
N LEU A 5 -7.91 -6.29 5.25
CA LEU A 5 -6.90 -6.91 6.12
C LEU A 5 -7.32 -6.88 7.59
N LEU A 6 -7.80 -5.74 8.07
CA LEU A 6 -8.25 -5.58 9.45
C LEU A 6 -9.43 -6.48 9.80
N SER A 7 -10.42 -6.54 8.94
CA SER A 7 -11.58 -7.41 9.14
C SER A 7 -11.18 -8.88 9.14
N LEU A 8 -10.25 -9.29 8.28
CA LEU A 8 -9.73 -10.67 8.26
C LEU A 8 -8.97 -11.00 9.55
N ILE A 9 -8.12 -10.09 10.03
CA ILE A 9 -7.37 -10.26 11.29
C ILE A 9 -8.31 -10.36 12.49
N LYS A 10 -9.30 -9.46 12.57
CA LYS A 10 -10.29 -9.47 13.66
C LYS A 10 -11.13 -10.74 13.64
N ALA A 11 -11.52 -11.22 12.46
CA ALA A 11 -12.37 -12.39 12.32
C ALA A 11 -11.62 -13.72 12.47
N SER A 12 -10.33 -13.79 12.10
CA SER A 12 -9.62 -15.07 11.95
C SER A 12 -8.49 -15.28 12.97
N LEU A 13 -7.88 -14.21 13.50
CA LEU A 13 -6.71 -14.32 14.37
C LEU A 13 -6.96 -13.83 15.80
N HIS A 14 -8.11 -13.20 16.08
CA HIS A 14 -8.42 -12.58 17.38
C HIS A 14 -7.31 -11.64 17.89
N ALA A 15 -6.51 -11.07 17.00
CA ALA A 15 -5.41 -10.18 17.35
C ALA A 15 -5.92 -8.74 17.56
N ARG A 16 -5.33 -8.04 18.54
CA ARG A 16 -5.57 -6.60 18.71
C ARG A 16 -4.84 -5.84 17.62
N VAL A 17 -5.61 -5.17 16.79
CA VAL A 17 -5.10 -4.20 15.82
C VAL A 17 -4.96 -2.86 16.52
N LEU A 18 -3.80 -2.22 16.35
CA LEU A 18 -3.64 -0.80 16.66
C LEU A 18 -3.96 -0.03 15.37
N ASP A 19 -5.18 0.48 15.30
CA ASP A 19 -5.65 1.29 14.17
C ASP A 19 -5.17 2.74 14.22
N ARG A 20 -4.59 3.14 15.36
CA ARG A 20 -4.00 4.46 15.59
C ARG A 20 -2.76 4.34 16.46
N LEU A 21 -1.65 3.88 15.89
CA LEU A 21 -0.36 4.07 16.55
C LEU A 21 0.16 5.45 16.18
N ASP A 22 0.04 6.42 17.08
CA ASP A 22 0.69 7.72 16.91
C ASP A 22 2.22 7.53 16.93
N VAL A 23 2.85 7.80 15.79
CA VAL A 23 4.31 7.71 15.63
C VAL A 23 4.96 9.09 15.55
N GLY A 24 4.21 10.15 15.87
CA GLY A 24 4.71 11.50 16.09
C GLY A 24 4.51 12.49 14.95
N PHE A 25 4.51 12.01 13.69
CA PHE A 25 4.23 12.84 12.50
C PHE A 25 2.84 12.56 11.91
N SER A 26 2.37 11.32 12.03
CA SER A 26 1.01 10.90 11.69
C SER A 26 0.71 9.59 12.40
N LEU A 27 -0.50 9.07 12.22
CA LEU A 27 -0.81 7.71 12.61
C LEU A 27 -0.02 6.74 11.70
N PHE A 28 0.62 5.72 12.27
CA PHE A 28 1.06 4.53 11.52
C PHE A 28 -0.19 3.74 11.15
N TRP A 29 -0.87 4.30 10.17
CA TRP A 29 -2.15 3.92 9.66
C TRP A 29 -2.16 4.26 8.18
N LYS A 30 -3.20 3.81 7.49
CA LYS A 30 -3.47 4.11 6.08
C LYS A 30 -2.86 5.43 5.67
N HIS A 31 -2.01 5.33 4.70
CA HIS A 31 -1.40 6.45 4.03
C HIS A 31 -0.07 7.09 4.62
N ALA A 32 0.66 6.45 5.56
CA ALA A 32 1.95 6.85 6.15
C ALA A 32 3.26 6.67 5.30
N PRO A 33 4.10 7.72 5.13
CA PRO A 33 5.42 7.67 4.47
C PRO A 33 6.48 7.19 5.46
N LEU A 34 7.04 6.00 5.27
CA LEU A 34 7.92 5.41 6.29
C LEU A 34 9.18 6.24 6.53
N ASP A 35 9.70 6.88 5.50
CA ASP A 35 10.82 7.82 5.56
C ASP A 35 10.50 9.06 6.42
N GLN A 36 9.27 9.58 6.35
CA GLN A 36 8.83 10.73 7.17
C GLN A 36 8.46 10.32 8.60
N VAL A 37 7.85 9.14 8.77
CA VAL A 37 7.57 8.57 10.09
C VAL A 37 8.85 8.41 10.90
N LEU A 38 9.94 7.98 10.27
CA LEU A 38 11.23 7.78 10.93
C LEU A 38 11.90 9.08 11.38
N ALA A 39 11.67 10.18 10.67
CA ALA A 39 12.26 11.48 10.99
C ALA A 39 11.65 12.11 12.26
N GLY A 40 10.48 11.64 12.71
CA GLY A 40 9.69 12.32 13.73
C GLY A 40 10.07 12.09 15.18
N ARG A 41 10.39 10.86 15.59
CA ARG A 41 10.44 10.47 17.02
C ARG A 41 11.31 9.24 17.31
N HIS A 42 12.59 9.47 17.62
CA HIS A 42 13.51 8.40 18.03
C HIS A 42 13.11 7.69 19.34
N ASP A 43 12.32 8.36 20.18
CA ASP A 43 11.77 7.88 21.45
C ASP A 43 10.77 6.71 21.28
N ASN A 44 10.19 6.52 20.10
CA ASN A 44 9.26 5.42 19.83
C ASN A 44 9.92 4.08 19.53
N LYS A 45 11.25 4.01 19.40
CA LYS A 45 11.97 2.77 19.07
C LYS A 45 11.68 1.63 20.06
N ASP A 46 11.57 1.94 21.35
CA ASP A 46 11.26 0.94 22.38
C ASP A 46 9.81 0.43 22.29
N ASN A 47 8.91 1.24 21.78
CA ASN A 47 7.53 0.85 21.53
C ASN A 47 7.42 -0.04 20.28
N PHE A 48 8.18 0.25 19.22
CA PHE A 48 8.20 -0.57 18.00
C PHE A 48 8.59 -2.01 18.27
N ARG A 49 9.52 -2.26 19.20
CA ARG A 49 9.92 -3.62 19.60
C ARG A 49 8.80 -4.45 20.21
N LYS A 50 7.71 -3.82 20.65
CA LYS A 50 6.54 -4.48 21.27
C LYS A 50 5.43 -4.76 20.27
N VAL A 51 5.60 -4.33 19.02
CA VAL A 51 4.56 -4.38 17.99
C VAL A 51 5.09 -4.94 16.68
N VAL A 52 4.20 -5.59 15.94
CA VAL A 52 4.48 -6.21 14.65
C VAL A 52 3.89 -5.31 13.56
N ALA A 53 4.63 -5.07 12.47
CA ALA A 53 4.15 -4.27 11.35
C ALA A 53 3.83 -5.14 10.12
N VAL A 54 2.66 -4.96 9.52
CA VAL A 54 2.28 -5.60 8.25
C VAL A 54 1.99 -4.53 7.21
N ALA A 55 2.82 -4.49 6.19
CA ALA A 55 2.64 -3.74 4.98
C ALA A 55 1.76 -4.44 3.96
N MET A 56 1.06 -3.66 3.14
CA MET A 56 0.25 -4.18 2.05
C MET A 56 0.47 -3.36 0.79
N VAL A 57 0.91 -4.02 -0.28
CA VAL A 57 1.16 -3.40 -1.58
C VAL A 57 0.11 -3.90 -2.56
N ARG A 58 -0.42 -3.00 -3.39
CA ARG A 58 -1.33 -3.33 -4.50
C ARG A 58 -0.57 -3.31 -5.81
N ASN A 59 -1.02 -4.10 -6.78
CA ASN A 59 -0.55 -3.99 -8.16
C ASN A 59 -0.66 -2.52 -8.64
N PRO A 60 0.44 -1.91 -9.13
CA PRO A 60 0.47 -0.48 -9.46
C PRO A 60 -0.52 -0.11 -10.57
N LEU A 61 -0.65 -0.94 -11.60
CA LEU A 61 -1.55 -0.65 -12.72
C LEU A 61 -3.02 -0.72 -12.28
N SER A 62 -3.37 -1.67 -11.42
CA SER A 62 -4.69 -1.71 -10.79
C SER A 62 -4.90 -0.55 -9.81
N LEU A 63 -3.85 -0.09 -9.12
CA LEU A 63 -3.95 1.06 -8.23
C LEU A 63 -4.23 2.35 -8.99
N PHE A 64 -3.54 2.61 -10.10
CA PHE A 64 -3.70 3.84 -10.86
C PHE A 64 -5.09 3.96 -11.48
N THR A 65 -5.73 2.87 -11.91
CA THR A 65 -7.13 2.96 -12.39
C THR A 65 -8.10 3.38 -11.29
N HIS A 66 -7.78 3.09 -10.02
CA HIS A 66 -8.58 3.54 -8.88
C HIS A 66 -8.32 5.02 -8.55
N TYR A 67 -7.36 5.68 -9.20
CA TYR A 67 -7.12 7.13 -9.07
C TYR A 67 -7.94 7.98 -10.05
N VAL A 68 -8.66 7.30 -10.93
CA VAL A 68 -9.56 7.92 -11.89
C VAL A 68 -10.94 8.13 -11.26
N GLY A 69 -11.53 9.31 -11.47
CA GLY A 69 -12.94 9.59 -11.19
C GLY A 69 -13.32 9.87 -9.73
N TRP A 70 -12.55 9.42 -8.74
CA TRP A 70 -12.74 9.78 -7.32
C TRP A 70 -11.62 10.71 -6.85
N SER A 71 -11.86 11.58 -5.85
CA SER A 71 -10.90 12.63 -5.44
C SER A 71 -10.33 12.50 -4.05
N GLU A 72 -11.01 11.81 -3.15
CA GLU A 72 -10.79 12.05 -1.73
C GLU A 72 -9.65 11.20 -1.13
N LYS A 73 -9.08 10.27 -1.90
CA LYS A 73 -8.11 9.28 -1.36
C LYS A 73 -6.88 9.04 -2.23
N HIS A 74 -6.59 9.92 -3.17
CA HIS A 74 -5.41 9.82 -4.03
C HIS A 74 -4.25 10.56 -3.41
N MET A 75 -3.11 9.89 -3.34
CA MET A 75 -1.92 10.42 -2.68
C MET A 75 -1.32 11.62 -3.42
N CYS A 76 -1.56 11.70 -4.73
CA CYS A 76 -1.18 12.85 -5.56
C CYS A 76 -2.15 14.03 -5.43
N GLY A 77 -3.17 13.95 -4.57
CA GLY A 77 -4.12 15.03 -4.29
C GLY A 77 -4.96 15.51 -5.49
N LYS A 78 -4.85 14.84 -6.64
CA LYS A 78 -5.50 15.19 -7.89
C LYS A 78 -6.38 14.05 -8.36
N THR A 79 -7.37 14.41 -9.18
CA THR A 79 -8.19 13.46 -9.91
C THR A 79 -7.91 13.54 -11.38
N TRP A 80 -8.01 12.39 -12.01
CA TRP A 80 -7.97 12.30 -13.46
C TRP A 80 -9.29 11.73 -13.98
N PRO A 81 -9.79 12.22 -15.13
CA PRO A 81 -11.03 11.70 -15.72
C PRO A 81 -10.84 10.31 -16.35
N LYS A 82 -9.59 9.95 -16.66
CA LYS A 82 -9.19 8.64 -17.19
C LYS A 82 -7.70 8.42 -16.95
N VAL A 83 -7.26 7.16 -17.04
CA VAL A 83 -5.83 6.87 -17.08
C VAL A 83 -5.26 7.39 -18.39
N SER A 84 -4.18 8.16 -18.31
CA SER A 84 -3.57 8.81 -19.47
C SER A 84 -2.07 8.98 -19.29
N GLY A 85 -1.36 9.20 -20.39
CA GLY A 85 0.06 9.58 -20.32
C GLY A 85 0.31 10.86 -19.52
N SER A 86 -0.66 11.80 -19.47
CA SER A 86 -0.54 13.02 -18.65
C SER A 86 -0.61 12.70 -17.17
N MET A 87 -1.57 11.89 -16.73
CA MET A 87 -1.65 11.40 -15.35
C MET A 87 -0.34 10.75 -14.91
N LEU A 88 0.24 9.92 -15.78
CA LEU A 88 1.48 9.18 -15.49
C LEU A 88 2.74 10.04 -15.57
N SER A 89 2.66 11.28 -16.06
CA SER A 89 3.80 12.18 -16.22
C SER A 89 3.70 13.44 -15.37
N GLU A 90 2.55 13.64 -14.74
CA GLU A 90 2.27 14.81 -13.93
C GLU A 90 2.84 14.61 -12.54
N HIS A 91 3.49 15.66 -12.04
CA HIS A 91 4.00 15.72 -10.68
C HIS A 91 2.92 15.36 -9.65
N CYS A 92 3.30 14.47 -8.73
CA CYS A 92 2.47 13.96 -7.67
C CYS A 92 2.88 14.62 -6.34
N GLY A 93 2.02 15.51 -5.82
CA GLY A 93 2.28 16.32 -4.64
C GLY A 93 1.03 16.46 -3.77
N PRO A 94 1.11 16.83 -2.47
CA PRO A 94 -0.07 17.07 -1.66
C PRO A 94 -0.87 18.24 -2.24
N PHE A 95 -2.14 18.00 -2.53
CA PHE A 95 -3.09 19.08 -2.87
C PHE A 95 -3.34 20.01 -1.67
N LYS A 96 -3.12 19.53 -0.44
CA LYS A 96 -3.15 20.31 0.80
C LYS A 96 -1.99 19.88 1.71
N PRO A 97 -1.17 20.81 2.22
CA PRO A 97 -0.02 20.48 3.08
C PRO A 97 -0.41 19.95 4.46
N LYS A 98 -1.67 20.11 4.89
CA LYS A 98 -2.15 19.66 6.20
C LYS A 98 -3.02 18.40 6.04
N VAL A 99 -2.71 17.33 6.78
CA VAL A 99 -3.64 16.21 6.89
C VAL A 99 -4.91 16.61 7.61
N TRP A 100 -5.97 15.85 7.35
CA TRP A 100 -7.16 15.90 8.20
C TRP A 100 -6.78 15.60 9.66
N SER A 101 -7.44 16.26 10.61
CA SER A 101 -7.15 16.12 12.04
C SER A 101 -7.32 14.68 12.56
N TRP A 102 -8.18 13.88 11.92
CA TRP A 102 -8.33 12.46 12.25
C TRP A 102 -7.11 11.60 11.89
N ASP A 103 -6.14 12.15 11.16
CA ASP A 103 -4.87 11.51 10.79
C ASP A 103 -3.67 12.09 11.56
N GLY A 104 -3.93 12.76 12.68
CA GLY A 104 -2.88 13.24 13.61
C GLY A 104 -2.36 14.64 13.35
N ASP A 105 -3.08 15.47 12.56
CA ASP A 105 -2.78 16.89 12.31
C ASP A 105 -1.38 17.21 11.74
N GLY A 106 -0.63 16.20 11.29
CA GLY A 106 0.66 16.33 10.62
C GLY A 106 0.63 17.12 9.31
N GLN A 107 1.82 17.34 8.75
CA GLN A 107 1.96 17.82 7.38
C GLN A 107 2.67 16.75 6.56
N TYR A 108 1.99 16.18 5.57
CA TYR A 108 2.62 15.29 4.61
C TYR A 108 3.38 16.12 3.58
N ARG A 109 4.67 15.84 3.40
CA ARG A 109 5.52 16.44 2.37
C ARG A 109 5.77 15.45 1.25
N VAL A 110 4.71 14.99 0.60
CA VAL A 110 4.81 13.86 -0.33
C VAL A 110 5.04 14.42 -1.71
N GLU A 111 6.26 14.32 -2.20
CA GLU A 111 6.63 14.89 -3.48
C GLU A 111 7.24 13.79 -4.33
N ALA A 112 6.60 13.44 -5.43
CA ALA A 112 7.09 12.47 -6.39
C ALA A 112 7.00 13.03 -7.82
N ALA A 113 7.90 12.61 -8.69
CA ALA A 113 7.92 13.05 -10.08
C ALA A 113 6.60 12.71 -10.81
N ASP A 114 5.98 11.61 -10.42
CA ASP A 114 4.68 11.15 -10.89
C ASP A 114 4.13 10.04 -9.97
N VAL A 115 2.95 9.51 -10.32
CA VAL A 115 2.27 8.46 -9.55
C VAL A 115 3.01 7.12 -9.52
N ALA A 116 3.81 6.80 -10.55
CA ALA A 116 4.60 5.59 -10.59
C ALA A 116 5.86 5.72 -9.73
N GLU A 117 6.52 6.87 -9.78
CA GLU A 117 7.65 7.17 -8.88
C GLU A 117 7.23 7.12 -7.42
N LEU A 118 6.04 7.63 -7.10
CA LEU A 118 5.41 7.44 -5.79
C LEU A 118 5.38 5.94 -5.47
N TRP A 119 4.60 5.14 -6.22
CA TRP A 119 4.47 3.69 -5.97
C TRP A 119 5.81 2.95 -5.81
N ASN A 120 6.82 3.28 -6.62
CA ASN A 120 8.16 2.69 -6.55
C ASN A 120 8.83 2.96 -5.20
N ALA A 121 8.91 4.23 -4.82
CA ALA A 121 9.56 4.65 -3.59
C ALA A 121 8.82 4.10 -2.36
N ASP A 122 7.49 4.06 -2.40
CA ASP A 122 6.63 3.45 -1.38
C ASP A 122 6.99 2.00 -1.15
N THR A 123 6.94 1.23 -2.22
CA THR A 123 7.07 -0.21 -2.23
C THR A 123 8.48 -0.57 -1.78
N ASN A 124 9.47 0.17 -2.25
CA ASN A 124 10.84 0.06 -1.80
C ASN A 124 10.97 0.36 -0.30
N ALA A 125 10.33 1.42 0.21
CA ALA A 125 10.34 1.73 1.63
C ALA A 125 9.75 0.59 2.48
N TYR A 126 8.67 -0.07 2.05
CA TYR A 126 8.14 -1.24 2.76
C TYR A 126 9.08 -2.43 2.77
N LEU A 127 9.67 -2.72 1.63
CA LEU A 127 10.53 -3.88 1.49
C LEU A 127 11.88 -3.66 2.17
N ARG A 128 12.37 -2.41 2.23
CA ARG A 128 13.73 -2.09 2.69
C ARG A 128 13.78 -1.36 4.01
N LEU A 129 12.97 -0.32 4.23
CA LEU A 129 13.04 0.51 5.44
C LEU A 129 12.22 -0.05 6.58
N LEU A 130 11.02 -0.61 6.32
CA LEU A 130 10.14 -1.13 7.37
C LEU A 130 10.85 -2.10 8.34
N PRO A 131 11.64 -3.10 7.88
CA PRO A 131 12.36 -4.01 8.77
C PRO A 131 13.41 -3.31 9.65
N GLN A 132 13.90 -2.15 9.23
CA GLN A 132 14.93 -1.39 9.94
C GLN A 132 14.36 -0.46 11.02
N MET A 133 13.03 -0.30 11.07
CA MET A 133 12.38 0.64 11.99
C MET A 133 12.36 0.16 13.46
N GLY A 134 12.83 -1.07 13.73
CA GLY A 134 12.84 -1.63 15.09
C GLY A 134 11.52 -2.26 15.54
N PHE A 135 10.60 -2.53 14.59
CA PHE A 135 9.44 -3.38 14.84
C PHE A 135 9.88 -4.78 15.27
N ARG A 136 9.07 -5.44 16.11
CA ARG A 136 9.35 -6.83 16.55
C ARG A 136 9.53 -7.76 15.35
N HIS A 137 8.57 -7.71 14.43
CA HIS A 137 8.58 -8.40 13.16
C HIS A 137 7.90 -7.51 12.11
N THR A 138 8.24 -7.71 10.84
CA THR A 138 7.65 -7.00 9.71
C THR A 138 7.26 -7.97 8.60
N LEU A 139 6.22 -7.61 7.84
CA LEU A 139 5.75 -8.42 6.72
C LEU A 139 5.19 -7.52 5.64
N VAL A 140 5.55 -7.74 4.38
CA VAL A 140 4.87 -7.13 3.23
C VAL A 140 3.96 -8.18 2.58
N LEU A 141 2.68 -7.84 2.45
CA LEU A 141 1.64 -8.63 1.78
C LEU A 141 1.22 -7.97 0.48
N ARG A 142 0.73 -8.77 -0.47
CA ARG A 142 0.01 -8.24 -1.63
C ARG A 142 -1.46 -8.13 -1.30
N PHE A 143 -2.10 -7.07 -1.74
CA PHE A 143 -3.55 -6.93 -1.62
C PHE A 143 -4.28 -8.08 -2.33
N GLU A 144 -3.72 -8.52 -3.44
CA GLU A 144 -4.20 -9.57 -4.32
C GLU A 144 -4.18 -10.95 -3.63
N ASP A 145 -3.20 -11.20 -2.76
CA ASP A 145 -3.15 -12.41 -1.93
C ASP A 145 -4.32 -12.45 -0.95
N LEU A 146 -4.73 -11.30 -0.38
CA LEU A 146 -5.89 -11.21 0.50
C LEU A 146 -7.21 -11.44 -0.24
N LEU A 147 -7.26 -11.17 -1.55
CA LEU A 147 -8.44 -11.42 -2.37
C LEU A 147 -8.54 -12.89 -2.79
N GLY A 148 -7.46 -13.40 -3.40
CA GLY A 148 -7.44 -14.69 -4.07
C GLY A 148 -7.02 -15.87 -3.18
N ASN A 149 -6.18 -15.65 -2.17
CA ASN A 149 -5.67 -16.69 -1.28
C ASN A 149 -5.61 -16.22 0.18
N ALA A 150 -6.75 -15.76 0.69
CA ALA A 150 -6.86 -15.17 2.01
C ALA A 150 -6.35 -16.10 3.12
N THR A 151 -6.62 -17.41 3.03
CA THR A 151 -6.12 -18.40 4.01
C THR A 151 -4.60 -18.41 4.08
N GLN A 152 -3.90 -18.47 2.94
CA GLN A 152 -2.44 -18.43 2.92
C GLN A 152 -1.90 -17.09 3.43
N ALA A 153 -2.50 -15.97 3.01
CA ALA A 153 -2.09 -14.64 3.46
C ALA A 153 -2.25 -14.48 4.98
N MET A 154 -3.38 -14.94 5.54
CA MET A 154 -3.64 -14.89 6.98
C MET A 154 -2.78 -15.88 7.77
N GLY A 155 -2.41 -17.03 7.21
CA GLY A 155 -1.43 -17.94 7.82
C GLY A 155 -0.05 -17.27 7.96
N ARG A 156 0.39 -16.47 6.98
CA ARG A 156 1.63 -15.67 7.09
C ARG A 156 1.53 -14.65 8.23
N VAL A 157 0.39 -13.97 8.38
CA VAL A 157 0.16 -13.04 9.49
C VAL A 157 0.12 -13.77 10.83
N ALA A 158 -0.53 -14.93 10.92
CA ALA A 158 -0.59 -15.74 12.14
C ALA A 158 0.81 -16.12 12.63
N ARG A 159 1.65 -16.65 11.73
CA ARG A 159 3.05 -16.99 12.03
C ARG A 159 3.86 -15.78 12.50
N LEU A 160 3.66 -14.62 11.87
CA LEU A 160 4.32 -13.36 12.26
C LEU A 160 3.93 -12.89 13.67
N LEU A 161 2.72 -13.25 14.13
CA LEU A 161 2.17 -12.88 15.43
C LEU A 161 2.37 -13.96 16.51
N ASP A 162 3.05 -15.07 16.19
CA ASP A 162 3.15 -16.28 17.02
C ASP A 162 1.77 -16.83 17.42
N LEU A 163 0.81 -16.82 16.49
CA LEU A 163 -0.54 -17.35 16.69
C LEU A 163 -0.74 -18.64 15.88
N PRO A 164 -1.65 -19.54 16.31
CA PRO A 164 -2.05 -20.69 15.51
C PRO A 164 -2.55 -20.25 14.13
N GLU A 165 -2.18 -21.00 13.09
CA GLU A 165 -2.69 -20.74 11.74
C GLU A 165 -4.20 -21.03 11.68
N PRO A 166 -5.00 -20.14 11.06
CA PRO A 166 -6.43 -20.36 10.96
C PRO A 166 -6.70 -21.51 9.99
N ALA A 167 -7.52 -22.49 10.40
CA ALA A 167 -7.96 -23.58 9.53
C ALA A 167 -8.75 -23.09 8.29
N GLY A 168 -9.34 -21.90 8.40
CA GLY A 168 -9.98 -21.19 7.31
C GLY A 168 -10.17 -19.72 7.66
N VAL A 169 -10.35 -18.90 6.65
CA VAL A 169 -10.54 -17.45 6.83
C VAL A 169 -11.97 -17.09 6.49
N ARG A 170 -12.69 -16.54 7.48
CA ARG A 170 -14.01 -15.97 7.24
C ARG A 170 -13.85 -14.62 6.54
N LEU A 171 -14.24 -14.60 5.27
CA LEU A 171 -14.25 -13.38 4.48
C LEU A 171 -15.46 -12.52 4.87
N PRO A 172 -15.31 -11.19 4.90
CA PRO A 172 -16.44 -10.32 5.19
C PRO A 172 -17.47 -10.37 4.06
N ASP A 173 -18.75 -10.40 4.43
CA ASP A 173 -19.88 -10.52 3.50
C ASP A 173 -20.09 -9.23 2.67
N GLY A 174 -19.68 -8.07 3.21
CA GLY A 174 -19.88 -6.76 2.60
C GLY A 174 -18.58 -6.05 2.15
N PRO A 175 -18.70 -4.99 1.34
CA PRO A 175 -17.61 -4.08 1.02
C PRO A 175 -16.93 -3.58 2.29
N GLN A 176 -15.60 -3.60 2.29
CA GLN A 176 -14.82 -3.10 3.43
C GLN A 176 -14.35 -1.67 3.21
N GLY A 177 -14.67 -1.02 2.09
CA GLY A 177 -14.25 0.35 1.78
C GLY A 177 -15.38 1.37 1.88
N PRO A 178 -15.06 2.68 1.76
CA PRO A 178 -16.07 3.73 1.60
C PRO A 178 -16.89 3.54 0.31
N MET A 179 -16.32 2.82 -0.67
CA MET A 179 -17.03 2.43 -1.88
C MET A 179 -17.95 1.25 -1.57
N THR A 180 -19.21 1.55 -1.30
CA THR A 180 -20.29 0.57 -1.06
C THR A 180 -20.55 -0.31 -2.29
N LEU A 181 -20.07 0.07 -3.46
CA LEU A 181 -20.31 -0.63 -4.73
C LEU A 181 -19.28 -1.72 -5.05
N HIS A 182 -18.15 -1.77 -4.33
CA HIS A 182 -17.07 -2.72 -4.64
C HIS A 182 -16.84 -3.69 -3.49
N GLY A 183 -17.64 -4.75 -3.48
CA GLY A 183 -17.41 -5.93 -2.64
C GLY A 183 -16.19 -6.74 -3.09
N ARG A 184 -15.82 -7.77 -2.31
CA ARG A 184 -14.69 -8.65 -2.62
C ARG A 184 -14.82 -9.31 -3.99
N ALA A 185 -15.99 -9.84 -4.33
CA ALA A 185 -16.19 -10.59 -5.58
C ALA A 185 -15.88 -9.74 -6.84
N PRO A 186 -16.41 -8.51 -6.98
CA PRO A 186 -15.99 -7.60 -8.04
C PRO A 186 -14.49 -7.32 -8.07
N SER A 187 -13.85 -7.07 -6.91
CA SER A 187 -12.40 -6.82 -6.86
C SER A 187 -11.57 -8.05 -7.22
N LEU A 188 -12.00 -9.24 -6.82
CA LEU A 188 -11.36 -10.50 -7.16
C LEU A 188 -11.50 -10.77 -8.66
N HIS A 189 -12.67 -10.54 -9.24
CA HIS A 189 -12.90 -10.64 -10.67
C HIS A 189 -12.02 -9.64 -11.44
N GLU A 190 -11.99 -8.37 -11.04
CA GLU A 190 -11.12 -7.35 -11.65
C GLU A 190 -9.66 -7.80 -11.67
N PHE A 191 -9.19 -8.38 -10.56
CA PHE A 191 -7.82 -8.88 -10.46
C PHE A 191 -7.57 -10.10 -11.35
N GLN A 192 -8.41 -11.14 -11.25
CA GLN A 192 -8.24 -12.40 -11.98
C GLN A 192 -8.35 -12.21 -13.49
N ALA A 193 -9.35 -11.45 -13.94
CA ALA A 193 -9.57 -11.14 -15.35
C ALA A 193 -8.72 -9.95 -15.84
N ARG A 194 -7.93 -9.33 -14.94
CA ARG A 194 -7.09 -8.15 -15.22
C ARG A 194 -7.85 -7.03 -15.93
N THR A 195 -9.12 -6.82 -15.60
CA THR A 195 -9.98 -5.86 -16.32
C THR A 195 -9.52 -4.42 -16.14
N TYR A 196 -8.71 -4.14 -15.11
CA TYR A 196 -8.05 -2.83 -14.94
C TYR A 196 -7.11 -2.49 -16.12
N LEU A 197 -6.52 -3.48 -16.80
CA LEU A 197 -5.67 -3.22 -17.98
C LEU A 197 -6.46 -2.67 -19.16
N ALA A 198 -7.77 -2.95 -19.25
CA ALA A 198 -8.64 -2.41 -20.30
C ALA A 198 -8.83 -0.88 -20.20
N GLN A 199 -8.44 -0.27 -19.08
CA GLN A 199 -8.45 1.19 -18.93
C GLN A 199 -7.22 1.88 -19.54
N TYR A 200 -6.26 1.11 -20.03
CA TYR A 200 -5.05 1.62 -20.68
C TYR A 200 -5.12 1.38 -22.18
N ASP A 201 -4.91 2.44 -22.96
CA ASP A 201 -4.46 2.24 -24.33
C ASP A 201 -2.99 1.74 -24.34
N ALA A 202 -2.56 1.15 -25.45
CA ALA A 202 -1.23 0.54 -25.56
C ALA A 202 -0.08 1.52 -25.27
N ARG A 203 -0.23 2.80 -25.65
CA ARG A 203 0.78 3.83 -25.42
C ARG A 203 0.82 4.21 -23.94
N THR A 204 -0.34 4.42 -23.32
CA THR A 204 -0.47 4.75 -21.90
C THR A 204 0.06 3.61 -21.02
N LEU A 205 -0.21 2.34 -21.38
CA LEU A 205 0.38 1.19 -20.69
C LEU A 205 1.90 1.14 -20.82
N ALA A 206 2.45 1.40 -22.02
CA ALA A 206 3.89 1.44 -22.24
C ALA A 206 4.56 2.57 -21.43
N ILE A 207 3.93 3.74 -21.31
CA ILE A 207 4.40 4.83 -20.46
C ILE A 207 4.40 4.40 -19.00
N ALA A 208 3.29 3.84 -18.49
CA ALA A 208 3.20 3.38 -17.11
C ALA A 208 4.30 2.36 -16.78
N CYS A 209 4.45 1.33 -17.61
CA CYS A 209 5.46 0.29 -17.42
C CYS A 209 6.89 0.81 -17.55
N SER A 210 7.14 1.88 -18.32
CA SER A 210 8.47 2.50 -18.42
C SER A 210 8.88 3.30 -17.19
N ARG A 211 7.92 3.70 -16.34
CA ARG A 211 8.16 4.46 -15.11
C ARG A 211 8.17 3.59 -13.85
N LEU A 212 7.61 2.38 -13.92
CA LEU A 212 7.60 1.44 -12.82
C LEU A 212 8.94 0.71 -12.68
N ASP A 213 9.38 0.49 -11.44
CA ASP A 213 10.51 -0.38 -11.14
C ASP A 213 10.11 -1.84 -11.35
N LEU A 214 10.53 -2.40 -12.50
CA LEU A 214 10.23 -3.78 -12.87
C LEU A 214 10.86 -4.81 -11.93
N GLY A 215 11.95 -4.46 -11.23
CA GLY A 215 12.56 -5.29 -10.20
C GLY A 215 11.63 -5.44 -9.00
N LEU A 216 11.12 -4.31 -8.48
CA LEU A 216 10.14 -4.30 -7.38
C LEU A 216 8.84 -5.00 -7.77
N MET A 217 8.35 -4.77 -9.00
CA MET A 217 7.16 -5.48 -9.50
C MET A 217 7.36 -7.00 -9.45
N ARG A 218 8.50 -7.51 -9.95
CA ARG A 218 8.80 -8.95 -9.95
C ARG A 218 9.01 -9.51 -8.55
N GLU A 219 9.64 -8.77 -7.65
CA GLU A 219 9.78 -9.17 -6.23
C GLU A 219 8.41 -9.38 -5.57
N LEU A 220 7.41 -8.57 -5.96
CA LEU A 220 6.01 -8.73 -5.57
C LEU A 220 5.19 -9.59 -6.56
N GLN A 221 5.84 -10.31 -7.46
CA GLN A 221 5.22 -11.21 -8.43
C GLN A 221 4.13 -10.54 -9.30
N TYR A 222 4.27 -9.24 -9.58
CA TYR A 222 3.49 -8.52 -10.58
C TYR A 222 4.22 -8.59 -11.92
N THR A 223 3.56 -9.16 -12.93
CA THR A 223 4.16 -9.50 -14.23
C THR A 223 3.50 -8.79 -15.41
N ASP A 224 2.58 -7.84 -15.15
CA ASP A 224 1.79 -7.18 -16.19
C ASP A 224 2.64 -6.37 -17.18
N CYS A 225 3.80 -5.90 -16.75
CA CYS A 225 4.74 -5.15 -17.60
C CYS A 225 5.77 -6.02 -18.33
N ASP A 226 5.88 -7.32 -18.05
CA ASP A 226 6.94 -8.17 -18.63
C ASP A 226 6.83 -8.34 -20.16
N ARG A 227 5.63 -8.15 -20.72
CA ARG A 227 5.36 -8.29 -22.16
C ARG A 227 5.06 -6.96 -22.85
N VAL A 228 5.20 -5.84 -22.15
CA VAL A 228 4.92 -4.52 -22.71
C VAL A 228 6.16 -4.02 -23.44
N ALA A 229 6.00 -3.66 -24.71
CA ALA A 229 7.10 -3.13 -25.50
C ALA A 229 7.66 -1.84 -24.85
N PRO A 230 8.99 -1.67 -24.76
CA PRO A 230 9.57 -0.49 -24.13
C PRO A 230 9.11 0.80 -24.82
N TYR A 231 8.63 1.77 -24.04
CA TYR A 231 8.33 3.09 -24.56
C TYR A 231 9.65 3.82 -24.88
N ARG A 232 9.95 4.01 -26.16
CA ARG A 232 11.08 4.82 -26.61
C ARG A 232 10.65 6.29 -26.67
N SER A 233 10.85 7.03 -25.58
CA SER A 233 10.77 8.49 -25.66
C SER A 233 11.88 8.99 -26.59
N LYS A 234 11.58 9.97 -27.46
CA LYS A 234 12.64 10.76 -28.10
C LYS A 234 13.40 11.40 -26.95
N ALA A 235 14.68 11.06 -26.77
CA ALA A 235 15.48 11.49 -25.62
C ALA A 235 15.41 13.02 -25.48
N VAL A 236 14.66 13.49 -24.49
CA VAL A 236 14.73 14.88 -24.03
C VAL A 236 15.66 14.82 -22.83
N GLY A 237 16.89 15.32 -22.95
CA GLY A 237 17.89 15.27 -21.90
C GLY A 237 17.35 15.88 -20.61
N HIS A 238 16.94 15.03 -19.66
CA HIS A 238 16.53 15.46 -18.33
C HIS A 238 17.61 15.05 -17.34
N ALA A 239 18.17 16.07 -16.68
CA ALA A 239 19.04 15.90 -15.53
C ALA A 239 18.29 15.11 -14.45
N ARG A 240 18.99 14.15 -13.81
CA ARG A 240 18.44 13.38 -12.69
C ARG A 240 18.20 14.33 -11.51
N PRO A 241 16.96 14.50 -11.02
CA PRO A 241 16.74 15.11 -9.72
C PRO A 241 17.21 14.14 -8.64
N CYS A 242 17.99 14.64 -7.70
CA CYS A 242 18.31 13.96 -6.47
C CYS A 242 17.27 14.40 -5.44
N TRP A 243 16.21 13.61 -5.23
CA TRP A 243 15.23 13.87 -4.15
C TRP A 243 14.69 12.56 -3.55
N THR A 244 14.66 12.56 -2.22
CA THR A 244 14.03 11.58 -1.33
C THR A 244 12.59 11.97 -1.04
N ALA A 245 11.63 11.07 -1.27
CA ALA A 245 10.47 10.73 -0.41
C ALA A 245 9.30 10.14 -1.20
N ALA A 246 8.68 9.03 -0.72
CA ALA A 246 7.34 8.57 -1.14
C ALA A 246 6.77 7.35 -0.33
N ILE A 247 5.42 7.23 -0.26
CA ILE A 247 4.45 6.53 0.63
C ILE A 247 3.58 5.23 0.24
N LEU A 248 3.49 4.10 1.02
CA LEU A 248 2.31 3.13 1.28
C LEU A 248 2.14 1.62 0.91
N CYS A 249 1.71 0.66 1.80
CA CYS A 249 0.98 0.65 3.10
C CYS A 249 1.66 -0.06 4.30
N ALA A 250 1.31 0.27 5.57
CA ALA A 250 1.56 -0.58 6.76
C ALA A 250 0.52 -0.47 7.91
N ALA A 251 0.33 -1.55 8.67
CA ALA A 251 -0.57 -1.74 9.81
C ALA A 251 0.20 -2.33 10.99
N VAL A 252 -0.22 -2.07 12.24
CA VAL A 252 0.51 -2.52 13.45
C VAL A 252 -0.35 -3.40 14.34
N PHE A 253 0.26 -4.45 14.88
CA PHE A 253 -0.38 -5.46 15.71
C PHE A 253 0.36 -5.64 17.03
N ARG A 254 -0.40 -5.94 18.09
CA ARG A 254 0.13 -6.42 19.36
C ARG A 254 -0.48 -7.78 19.66
N ALA A 255 0.36 -8.79 19.81
CA ALA A 255 -0.10 -10.10 20.27
C ALA A 255 -0.57 -9.98 21.73
N LEU A 256 -1.82 -10.34 21.99
CA LEU A 256 -2.29 -10.57 23.35
C LEU A 256 -2.07 -12.05 23.63
N ARG A 257 -1.09 -12.40 24.47
CA ARG A 257 -1.05 -13.75 25.03
C ARG A 257 -2.29 -13.89 25.91
N ALA A 258 -3.21 -14.77 25.53
CA ALA A 258 -4.22 -15.23 26.46
C ALA A 258 -3.47 -15.96 27.59
N HIS A 259 -3.41 -15.35 28.78
CA HIS A 259 -3.10 -16.12 29.98
C HIS A 259 -4.29 -17.05 30.20
N SER A 260 -4.14 -18.29 29.79
CA SER A 260 -4.97 -19.38 30.29
C SER A 260 -4.65 -19.51 31.77
N ASN A 261 -5.52 -18.95 32.62
CA ASN A 261 -5.55 -19.33 34.02
C ASN A 261 -5.80 -20.84 34.06
N SER A 262 -4.75 -21.57 34.41
CA SER A 262 -4.80 -22.99 34.77
C SER A 262 -4.96 -23.06 36.28
#